data_AF-A0A929B4Y3-F1
#
_entry.id   AF-A0A929B4Y3-F1
#
_cell.length_a   1.000
_cell.length_b   1.000
_cell.length_c   1.000
_cell.angle_alpha   90.00
_cell.angle_beta   90.00
_cell.angle_gamma   90.00
#
_symmetry.space_group_name_H-M   'P 1'
#
loop_
_entity.id
_entity.type
_entity.pdbx_description
1 polymer ?
#
loop_
_entity_poly.entity_id
_entity_poly.type
_entity_poly.pdbx_seq_one_letter_code
_entity_poly.pdbx_strand_id
1 'polypeptide(L)'
;MFEDGAIFIGLIIGYLLSIILGIVKFDGLSQLSFFSFPLPFRYGLSFDFAFFLPFILLYLITAIETIGDLTATSAVSKEPISGSVYIRRIKGGVLGDGVNSLIAACFNSVSGKSLDSRDESELRA
;
A
#
# COMPACT_ATOMS: atom_id res chain seq x y z
N MET A 1 10.64 -10.16 14.45
CA MET A 1 11.70 -9.23 13.95
C MET A 1 12.51 -9.82 12.77
N PHE A 2 12.42 -11.13 12.48
CA PHE A 2 13.11 -11.73 11.33
C PHE A 2 12.19 -12.10 10.15
N GLU A 3 10.86 -12.01 10.29
CA GLU A 3 9.93 -12.44 9.24
C GLU A 3 9.98 -11.56 7.98
N ASP A 4 9.91 -10.23 8.12
CA ASP A 4 9.94 -9.34 6.94
C ASP A 4 11.32 -9.34 6.23
N GLY A 5 12.39 -9.67 6.95
CA GLY A 5 13.75 -9.72 6.42
C GLY A 5 14.00 -10.92 5.49
N ALA A 6 13.22 -12.00 5.62
CA ALA A 6 13.43 -13.22 4.85
C ALA A 6 13.18 -13.01 3.35
N ILE A 7 12.14 -12.25 2.99
CA ILE A 7 11.82 -11.92 1.60
C ILE A 7 12.96 -11.09 0.98
N PHE A 8 13.46 -10.10 1.72
CA PHE A 8 14.55 -9.24 1.28
C PHE A 8 15.85 -10.03 1.06
N ILE A 9 16.21 -10.89 2.02
CA ILE A 9 17.40 -11.75 1.91
C ILE A 9 17.25 -12.74 0.74
N GLY A 10 16.08 -13.33 0.57
CA GLY A 10 15.77 -14.22 -0.55
C GLY A 10 15.90 -13.51 -1.90
N LEU A 11 15.40 -12.28 -2.01
CA LEU A 11 15.53 -11.46 -3.22
C LEU A 11 17.00 -11.17 -3.55
N ILE A 12 17.81 -10.82 -2.55
CA ILE A 12 19.25 -10.55 -2.74
C ILE A 12 19.97 -11.80 -3.25
N ILE A 13 19.79 -12.93 -2.56
CA ILE A 13 20.46 -14.19 -2.92
C ILE A 13 20.02 -14.64 -4.33
N GLY A 14 18.72 -14.58 -4.63
CA GLY A 14 18.18 -14.92 -5.95
C GLY A 14 18.72 -14.02 -7.06
N TYR A 15 18.85 -12.72 -6.80
CA TYR A 15 19.42 -11.77 -7.75
C TYR A 15 20.91 -12.03 -8.00
N LEU A 16 21.70 -12.32 -6.95
CA LEU A 16 23.13 -12.67 -7.08
C LEU A 16 23.34 -13.95 -7.90
N LEU A 17 22.52 -14.97 -7.68
CA LEU A 17 22.56 -16.20 -8.48
C LEU A 17 22.24 -15.93 -9.95
N SER A 18 21.25 -15.08 -10.24
CA SER A 18 20.89 -14.69 -11.60
C SER A 18 22.04 -13.98 -12.33
N ILE A 19 22.86 -13.19 -11.62
CA ILE A 19 24.08 -12.57 -12.16
C ILE A 19 25.12 -13.64 -12.50
N ILE A 20 25.39 -14.59 -11.59
CA ILE A 20 26.38 -15.66 -11.81
C ILE A 20 25.98 -16.55 -13.00
N LEU A 21 24.68 -16.81 -13.15
CA LEU A 21 24.13 -17.58 -14.27
C LEU A 21 24.08 -16.80 -15.59
N GLY A 22 24.44 -15.51 -15.61
CA GLY A 22 24.48 -14.68 -16.82
C GLY A 22 23.11 -14.32 -17.40
N ILE A 23 22.04 -14.45 -16.61
CA ILE A 23 20.66 -14.19 -17.05
C ILE A 23 20.37 -12.67 -17.06
N VAL A 24 21.05 -11.91 -16.19
CA VAL A 24 20.88 -10.46 -16.06
C VAL A 24 21.54 -9.72 -17.22
N LYS A 25 20.76 -8.90 -17.93
CA LYS A 25 21.24 -8.02 -19.01
C LYS A 25 21.40 -6.61 -18.48
N PHE A 26 22.60 -6.05 -18.62
CA PHE A 26 22.91 -4.67 -18.21
C PHE A 26 22.89 -3.67 -19.38
N ASP A 27 22.38 -4.09 -20.54
CA ASP A 27 22.27 -3.24 -21.71
C ASP A 27 21.33 -2.05 -21.45
N GLY A 28 21.76 -0.85 -21.85
CA GLY A 28 20.95 0.37 -21.74
C GLY A 28 20.98 1.08 -20.38
N LEU A 29 21.70 0.56 -19.37
CA LEU A 29 21.83 1.25 -18.07
C LEU A 29 22.44 2.66 -18.17
N SER A 30 23.39 2.86 -19.07
CA SER A 30 24.05 4.16 -19.27
C SER A 30 23.16 5.23 -19.92
N GLN A 31 22.03 4.82 -20.51
CA GLN A 31 21.07 5.72 -21.18
C GLN A 31 19.90 6.11 -20.26
N LEU A 32 19.80 5.49 -19.09
CA LEU A 32 18.75 5.80 -18.12
C LEU A 32 19.08 7.10 -17.38
N SER A 33 18.06 7.93 -17.21
CA SER A 33 18.16 9.13 -16.39
C SER A 33 18.28 8.74 -14.92
N PHE A 34 19.27 9.27 -14.21
CA PHE A 34 19.46 9.03 -12.77
C PHE A 34 18.31 9.55 -11.92
N PHE A 35 17.52 10.50 -12.44
CA PHE A 35 16.38 11.09 -11.76
C PHE A 35 15.13 11.03 -12.63
N SER A 36 13.99 10.72 -11.99
CA SER A 36 12.67 10.71 -12.61
C SER A 36 11.71 11.52 -11.72
N PHE A 37 11.11 12.55 -12.30
CA PHE A 37 10.07 13.33 -11.62
C PHE A 37 8.70 12.66 -11.81
N PRO A 38 7.89 12.52 -10.75
CA PRO A 38 6.55 11.99 -10.88
C PRO A 38 5.68 13.02 -11.62
N LEU A 39 5.25 12.67 -12.83
CA LEU A 39 4.39 13.52 -13.65
C LEU A 39 2.93 13.27 -13.27
N PRO A 40 2.21 14.28 -12.74
CA PRO A 40 0.79 14.11 -12.48
C PRO A 40 0.04 13.89 -13.80
N PHE A 41 -0.94 12.98 -13.78
CA PHE A 41 -1.80 12.64 -14.92
C PHE A 41 -1.05 12.25 -16.20
N ARG A 42 0.12 11.60 -16.07
CA ARG A 42 0.94 11.14 -17.20
C ARG A 42 0.16 10.36 -18.26
N TYR A 43 -0.84 9.58 -17.86
CA TYR A 43 -1.67 8.77 -18.76
C TYR A 43 -2.99 9.44 -19.17
N GLY A 44 -3.24 10.68 -18.72
CA GLY A 44 -4.49 11.40 -18.92
C GLY A 44 -5.61 10.97 -17.97
N LEU A 45 -6.74 11.66 -18.05
CA LEU A 45 -7.96 11.36 -17.30
C LEU A 45 -9.04 10.87 -18.26
N SER A 46 -9.52 9.65 -18.04
CA SER A 46 -10.67 9.09 -18.75
C SER A 46 -11.63 8.51 -17.73
N PHE A 47 -12.90 8.91 -17.82
CA PHE A 47 -13.95 8.44 -16.91
C PHE A 47 -14.86 7.49 -17.67
N ASP A 48 -14.82 6.22 -17.28
CA ASP A 48 -15.74 5.20 -17.78
C ASP A 48 -16.67 4.77 -16.65
N PHE A 49 -17.96 5.03 -16.86
CA PHE A 49 -19.03 4.71 -15.91
C PHE A 49 -19.16 3.20 -15.65
N ALA A 50 -18.67 2.34 -16.55
CA ALA A 50 -18.65 0.90 -16.34
C ALA A 50 -17.85 0.50 -15.09
N PHE A 51 -16.80 1.26 -14.74
CA PHE A 51 -15.97 0.98 -13.57
C PHE A 51 -16.46 1.67 -12.30
N PHE A 52 -17.44 2.57 -12.40
CA PHE A 52 -17.92 3.35 -11.26
C PHE A 52 -18.44 2.46 -10.12
N LEU A 53 -19.28 1.48 -10.45
CA LEU A 53 -19.85 0.56 -9.45
C LEU A 53 -18.79 -0.36 -8.81
N PRO A 54 -17.87 -1.01 -9.58
CA PRO A 54 -16.72 -1.70 -9.01
C PRO A 54 -15.87 -0.85 -8.07
N PHE A 55 -15.58 0.40 -8.42
CA PHE A 55 -14.76 1.28 -7.58
C PHE A 55 -15.48 1.71 -6.29
N ILE A 56 -16.80 1.90 -6.30
CA ILE A 56 -17.56 2.15 -5.07
C ILE A 56 -17.45 0.97 -4.11
N LEU A 57 -17.60 -0.26 -4.63
CA LEU A 57 -17.49 -1.46 -3.81
C LEU A 57 -16.07 -1.65 -3.27
N LEU A 58 -15.06 -1.41 -4.11
CA LEU A 58 -13.66 -1.43 -3.69
C LEU A 58 -13.41 -0.44 -2.55
N TYR A 59 -13.87 0.80 -2.70
CA TYR A 59 -13.70 1.83 -1.68
C TYR A 59 -14.43 1.50 -0.37
N LEU A 60 -15.59 0.84 -0.45
CA LEU A 60 -16.30 0.35 0.74
C LEU A 60 -15.47 -0.70 1.51
N ILE A 61 -14.91 -1.68 0.79
CA ILE A 61 -14.05 -2.71 1.39
C ILE A 61 -12.83 -2.06 2.05
N THR A 62 -12.17 -1.16 1.32
CA THR A 62 -11.01 -0.41 1.80
C THR A 62 -11.32 0.45 3.03
N ALA A 63 -12.51 1.06 3.10
CA ALA A 63 -12.94 1.81 4.27
C ALA A 63 -13.16 0.90 5.49
N ILE A 64 -13.74 -0.30 5.29
CA ILE A 64 -13.93 -1.29 6.36
C ILE A 64 -12.58 -1.81 6.88
N GLU A 65 -11.65 -2.13 5.99
CA GLU A 65 -10.27 -2.51 6.30
C GLU A 65 -9.59 -1.43 7.16
N THR A 66 -9.65 -0.17 6.71
CA THR A 66 -9.08 0.98 7.44
C THR A 66 -9.71 1.14 8.84
N ILE A 67 -11.01 0.90 8.98
CA ILE A 67 -11.69 0.92 10.29
C ILE A 67 -11.15 -0.20 11.18
N GLY A 68 -10.96 -1.41 10.63
CA GLY A 68 -10.37 -2.56 11.32
C GLY A 68 -8.97 -2.22 11.84
N ASP A 69 -8.08 -1.75 10.97
CA ASP A 69 -6.70 -1.39 11.31
C ASP A 69 -6.63 -0.31 12.39
N LEU A 70 -7.47 0.72 12.28
CA LEU A 70 -7.53 1.79 13.28
C LEU A 70 -8.06 1.29 14.62
N THR A 71 -8.98 0.33 14.62
CA THR A 71 -9.52 -0.28 15.83
C THR A 71 -8.48 -1.18 16.49
N ALA A 72 -7.81 -2.03 15.72
CA ALA A 72 -6.71 -2.87 16.18
C ALA A 72 -5.55 -2.03 16.75
N THR A 73 -5.15 -0.99 16.00
CA THR A 73 -4.15 -0.02 16.46
C THR A 73 -4.57 0.66 17.77
N SER A 74 -5.85 1.04 17.90
CA SER A 74 -6.36 1.64 19.14
C SER A 74 -6.32 0.64 20.31
N ALA A 75 -6.68 -0.63 20.08
CA ALA A 75 -6.61 -1.68 21.10
C ALA A 75 -5.17 -1.94 21.56
N VAL A 76 -4.23 -2.09 20.63
CA VAL A 76 -2.80 -2.34 20.94
C VAL A 76 -2.16 -1.13 21.62
N SER A 77 -2.54 0.09 21.23
CA SER A 77 -2.04 1.33 21.84
C SER A 77 -2.75 1.73 23.15
N LYS A 78 -3.71 0.93 23.63
CA LYS A 78 -4.54 1.20 24.82
C LYS A 78 -5.34 2.51 24.72
N GLU A 79 -5.69 2.90 23.50
CA GLU A 79 -6.56 4.03 23.19
C GLU A 79 -8.05 3.63 23.23
N PRO A 80 -8.98 4.59 23.39
CA PRO A 80 -10.40 4.28 23.43
C PRO A 80 -10.90 3.68 22.10
N ILE A 81 -11.58 2.53 22.20
CA ILE A 81 -12.28 1.85 21.09
C ILE A 81 -13.78 2.18 21.03
N SER A 82 -14.23 3.14 21.84
CA SER A 82 -15.61 3.62 21.88
C SER A 82 -15.66 5.10 22.30
N GLY A 83 -16.80 5.74 22.11
CA GLY A 83 -17.01 7.14 22.43
C GLY A 83 -16.57 8.11 21.34
N SER A 84 -16.63 9.41 21.65
CA SER A 84 -16.42 10.49 20.68
C SER A 84 -15.00 10.55 20.11
N VAL A 85 -13.99 10.20 20.93
CA VAL A 85 -12.58 10.17 20.52
C VAL A 85 -12.33 9.07 19.48
N TYR A 86 -12.85 7.87 19.71
CA TYR A 86 -12.79 6.76 18.75
C TYR A 86 -13.43 7.13 17.41
N ILE A 87 -14.66 7.64 17.44
CA ILE A 87 -15.36 8.06 16.21
C ILE A 87 -14.61 9.16 15.47
N ARG A 88 -13.95 10.07 16.18
CA ARG A 88 -13.11 11.11 15.56
C ARG A 88 -11.88 10.51 14.87
N ARG A 89 -11.22 9.52 15.49
CA ARG A 89 -10.07 8.81 14.91
C ARG A 89 -10.48 8.04 13.65
N ILE A 90 -11.58 7.29 13.71
CA ILE A 90 -12.12 6.56 12.55
C ILE A 90 -12.44 7.51 11.39
N LYS A 91 -13.21 8.58 11.65
CA LYS A 91 -13.56 9.56 10.60
C LYS A 91 -12.32 10.24 10.01
N GLY A 92 -11.37 10.63 10.86
CA GLY A 92 -10.13 11.25 10.43
C GLY A 92 -9.23 10.31 9.63
N GLY A 93 -9.13 9.05 10.04
CA GLY A 93 -8.32 8.03 9.37
C GLY A 93 -8.88 7.66 8.00
N VAL A 94 -10.20 7.41 7.90
CA VAL A 94 -10.85 7.12 6.62
C VAL A 94 -10.79 8.32 5.66
N LEU A 95 -10.95 9.55 6.16
CA LEU A 95 -10.77 10.75 5.34
C LEU A 95 -9.33 10.91 4.85
N GLY A 96 -8.36 10.66 5.74
CA GLY A 96 -6.93 10.69 5.40
C GLY A 96 -6.57 9.68 4.32
N ASP A 97 -7.13 8.47 4.40
CA ASP A 97 -6.95 7.43 3.38
C ASP A 97 -7.54 7.81 2.02
N GLY A 98 -8.72 8.43 2.00
CA GLY A 98 -9.33 8.95 0.77
C GLY A 98 -8.50 10.06 0.13
N VAL A 99 -7.97 11.00 0.92
CA VAL A 99 -7.10 12.08 0.43
C VAL A 99 -5.77 11.52 -0.09
N ASN A 100 -5.16 10.57 0.63
CA ASN A 100 -3.95 9.89 0.18
C ASN A 100 -4.17 9.18 -1.16
N SER A 101 -5.29 8.48 -1.30
CA SER A 101 -5.64 7.75 -2.52
C SER A 101 -5.89 8.70 -3.70
N LEU A 102 -6.49 9.88 -3.45
CA LEU A 102 -6.63 10.91 -4.48
C LEU A 102 -5.28 11.43 -4.97
N ILE A 103 -4.36 11.71 -4.04
CA ILE A 103 -3.01 12.17 -4.38
C ILE A 103 -2.26 11.08 -5.16
N ALA A 104 -2.31 9.83 -4.70
CA ALA A 104 -1.70 8.69 -5.39
C ALA A 104 -2.24 8.56 -6.83
N ALA A 105 -3.55 8.66 -7.01
CA ALA A 105 -4.19 8.61 -8.33
C ALA A 105 -3.71 9.75 -9.25
N CYS A 106 -3.58 10.99 -8.74
CA CYS A 106 -3.02 12.10 -9.49
C CYS A 106 -1.62 11.80 -10.02
N PHE A 107 -0.79 11.10 -9.25
CA PHE A 107 0.57 10.72 -9.64
C PHE A 107 0.64 9.37 -10.36
N ASN A 108 -0.50 8.78 -10.74
CA ASN A 108 -0.58 7.48 -11.41
C ASN A 108 0.05 6.34 -10.58
N SER A 109 0.00 6.48 -9.26
CA SER A 109 0.47 5.51 -8.28
C SER A 109 -0.71 4.73 -7.71
N VAL A 110 -0.46 3.48 -7.33
CA VAL A 110 -1.42 2.66 -6.59
C VAL A 110 -1.41 3.12 -5.13
N SER A 111 -2.58 3.20 -4.51
CA SER A 111 -2.71 3.58 -3.09
C SER A 111 -1.94 2.58 -2.21
N GLY A 112 -0.96 3.07 -1.44
CA GLY A 112 -0.18 2.26 -0.52
C GLY A 112 -0.90 2.14 0.81
N LYS A 113 -1.33 0.92 1.15
CA LYS A 113 -1.73 0.57 2.52
C LYS A 113 -0.63 -0.21 3.21
N SER A 114 -0.53 -0.01 4.52
CA SER A 114 0.33 -0.78 5.41
C SER A 114 -0.23 -2.19 5.55
N LEU A 115 0.28 -3.12 4.75
CA LEU A 115 0.07 -4.55 4.98
C LEU A 115 0.73 -4.91 6.31
N ASP A 116 -0.06 -5.15 7.34
CA ASP A 116 0.44 -5.65 8.61
C ASP A 116 0.70 -7.15 8.47
N SER A 117 1.97 -7.57 8.58
CA SER A 117 2.37 -8.98 8.54
C SER A 117 1.96 -9.76 9.80
N ARG A 118 1.26 -9.11 10.76
CA ARG A 118 0.88 -9.69 12.05
C ARG A 118 -0.40 -10.53 12.02
N ASP A 119 -1.24 -10.42 10.99
CA ASP A 119 -2.51 -11.17 10.89
C ASP A 119 -2.31 -12.70 10.72
N GLU A 120 -1.16 -13.17 10.23
CA GLU A 120 -0.89 -14.63 10.16
C GLU A 120 -0.63 -15.28 11.53
N SER A 121 -0.29 -14.50 12.56
CA SER A 121 0.07 -15.03 13.86
C SER A 121 -1.14 -15.29 14.79
N GLU A 122 -2.27 -14.62 14.57
CA GLU A 122 -3.52 -14.85 15.34
C GLU A 122 -4.38 -15.99 14.76
N LEU A 123 -4.20 -16.37 13.50
CA LEU A 123 -4.86 -17.54 12.89
C LEU A 123 -4.24 -18.88 13.28
N ARG A 124 -3.14 -18.87 14.04
CA ARG A 124 -2.41 -20.07 14.51
C ARG A 124 -2.55 -20.31 16.01
N ALA A 125 -3.45 -19.62 16.70
CA ALA A 125 -3.73 -19.78 18.14
C ALA A 125 -5.07 -20.46 18.41
#